data_AF-A0A919URU8-F1
#
_entry.id   AF-A0A919URU8-F1
#
_cell.length_a   1.000
_cell.length_b   1.000
_cell.length_c   1.000
_cell.angle_alpha   90.00
_cell.angle_beta   90.00
_cell.angle_gamma   90.00
#
_symmetry.space_group_name_H-M   'P 1'
#
loop_
_entity.id
_entity.type
_entity.pdbx_description
1 polymer ?
#
loop_
_entity_poly.entity_id
_entity_poly.type
_entity_poly.pdbx_seq_one_letter_code
_entity_poly.pdbx_strand_id
1 'polypeptide(L)'
;MIVHTILETAASSQLGGAELIAFTPTPAPNQGINTEGLADFLRRFFGPLFLVIVSVVALFFLFTREITRFVQFIILAIAIGVIFYVPNIIEVTAKAIAGALGIQ
;
A
#
# COMPACT_ATOMS: atom_id res chain seq x y z
N MET A 1 -57.67 -7.09 36.26
CA MET A 1 -56.56 -6.23 35.80
C MET A 1 -55.17 -6.87 35.99
N ILE A 2 -55.05 -8.16 36.32
CA ILE A 2 -53.75 -8.84 36.53
C ILE A 2 -53.50 -9.93 35.47
N VAL A 3 -54.55 -10.49 34.84
CA VAL A 3 -54.42 -11.54 33.82
C VAL A 3 -53.95 -11.01 32.46
N HIS A 4 -54.30 -9.76 32.10
CA HIS A 4 -53.84 -9.16 30.83
C HIS A 4 -52.34 -8.85 30.83
N THR A 5 -51.78 -8.44 31.98
CA THR A 5 -50.36 -8.05 32.11
C THR A 5 -49.39 -9.24 32.01
N ILE A 6 -49.84 -10.45 32.36
CA ILE A 6 -49.03 -11.67 32.31
C ILE A 6 -48.96 -12.24 30.87
N LEU A 7 -49.97 -11.99 30.04
CA LEU A 7 -49.99 -12.48 28.66
C LEU A 7 -49.05 -11.70 27.73
N GLU A 8 -48.91 -10.37 27.90
CA GLU A 8 -47.95 -9.55 27.14
C GLU A 8 -46.48 -9.79 27.56
N THR A 9 -46.24 -10.16 28.82
CA THR A 9 -44.90 -10.58 29.30
C THR A 9 -44.47 -11.93 28.70
N ALA A 10 -45.41 -12.86 28.48
CA ALA A 10 -45.12 -14.14 27.84
C ALA A 10 -44.92 -14.02 26.33
N ALA A 11 -45.59 -13.08 25.66
CA ALA A 11 -45.46 -12.85 24.22
C ALA A 11 -44.13 -12.18 23.83
N SER A 12 -43.53 -11.37 24.70
CA SER A 12 -42.22 -10.73 24.48
C SER A 12 -41.02 -11.63 24.80
N SER A 13 -41.21 -12.75 25.51
CA SER A 13 -40.14 -13.69 25.89
C SER A 13 -39.95 -14.89 24.95
N GLN A 14 -40.79 -15.05 23.92
CA GLN A 14 -40.70 -16.16 22.94
C GLN A 14 -40.25 -15.75 21.52
N LEU A 15 -39.80 -14.52 21.35
CA LEU A 15 -38.91 -14.16 20.23
C LEU A 15 -37.46 -14.05 20.72
N GLY A 16 -37.12 -14.86 21.73
CA GLY A 16 -35.76 -15.25 22.00
C GLY A 16 -35.24 -16.01 20.78
N GLY A 17 -34.16 -15.49 20.22
CA GLY A 17 -33.32 -16.23 19.29
C GLY A 17 -34.09 -16.86 18.14
N ALA A 18 -34.54 -16.04 17.19
CA ALA A 18 -34.19 -16.38 15.83
C ALA A 18 -32.65 -16.37 15.75
N GLU A 19 -32.00 -17.36 16.38
CA GLU A 19 -30.82 -17.95 15.81
C GLU A 19 -31.29 -18.31 14.41
N LEU A 20 -30.99 -17.40 13.47
CA LEU A 20 -30.59 -17.80 12.15
C LEU A 20 -29.83 -19.09 12.39
N ILE A 21 -30.45 -20.21 12.02
CA ILE A 21 -29.80 -21.50 11.99
C ILE A 21 -28.69 -21.22 11.00
N ALA A 22 -27.56 -20.77 11.54
CA ALA A 22 -26.39 -20.50 10.78
C ALA A 22 -26.10 -21.87 10.26
N PHE A 23 -26.39 -22.06 8.98
CA PHE A 23 -25.78 -23.11 8.21
C PHE A 23 -24.31 -22.75 8.23
N THR A 24 -23.64 -23.07 9.34
CA THR A 24 -22.21 -23.26 9.36
C THR A 24 -22.07 -24.53 8.56
N PRO A 25 -21.60 -24.46 7.30
CA PRO A 25 -21.27 -25.70 6.59
C PRO A 25 -20.28 -26.42 7.50
N THR A 26 -20.71 -27.52 8.13
CA THR A 26 -19.77 -28.50 8.66
C THR A 26 -18.94 -28.91 7.46
N PRO A 27 -17.61 -28.69 7.45
CA PRO A 27 -16.79 -29.11 6.35
C PRO A 27 -17.03 -30.61 6.21
N ALA A 28 -17.59 -31.03 5.07
CA ALA A 28 -17.62 -32.45 4.73
C ALA A 28 -16.18 -32.99 4.88
N PRO A 29 -15.98 -34.23 5.34
CA PRO A 29 -14.64 -34.81 5.35
C PRO A 29 -14.12 -34.72 3.93
N ASN A 30 -13.17 -33.81 3.70
CA ASN A 30 -12.59 -33.59 2.38
C ASN A 30 -11.86 -34.89 2.03
N GLN A 31 -12.54 -35.81 1.34
CA GLN A 31 -11.90 -36.81 0.48
C GLN A 31 -11.35 -36.12 -0.78
N GLY A 32 -10.81 -34.92 -0.58
CA GLY A 32 -10.17 -34.10 -1.60
C GLY A 32 -8.76 -34.62 -1.80
N ILE A 33 -8.29 -34.46 -3.03
CA ILE A 33 -6.92 -34.78 -3.46
C ILE A 33 -5.93 -34.42 -2.34
N ASN A 34 -5.13 -35.40 -1.92
CA ASN A 34 -4.12 -35.26 -0.88
C ASN A 34 -3.09 -34.21 -1.30
N THR A 35 -3.37 -32.95 -0.96
CA THR A 35 -2.55 -31.78 -1.30
C THR A 35 -1.63 -31.38 -0.15
N GLU A 36 -1.64 -32.14 0.96
CA GLU A 36 -0.78 -31.90 2.13
C GLU A 36 0.70 -31.82 1.77
N GLY A 37 1.23 -32.80 1.02
CA GLY A 37 2.63 -32.78 0.60
C GLY A 37 2.97 -31.62 -0.32
N LEU A 38 2.03 -31.20 -1.17
CA LEU A 38 2.20 -30.04 -2.04
C LEU A 38 2.13 -28.73 -1.24
N ALA A 39 1.24 -28.65 -0.25
CA ALA A 39 1.09 -27.50 0.63
C ALA A 39 2.33 -27.30 1.53
N ASP A 40 2.89 -28.38 2.06
CA ASP A 40 4.13 -28.34 2.84
C ASP A 40 5.33 -27.95 1.98
N PHE A 41 5.43 -28.47 0.76
CA PHE A 41 6.44 -28.04 -0.20
C PHE A 41 6.31 -26.54 -0.52
N LEU A 42 5.10 -26.07 -0.84
CA LEU A 42 4.85 -24.65 -1.12
C LEU A 42 5.19 -23.77 0.07
N ARG A 43 4.78 -24.11 1.30
CA ARG A 43 5.07 -23.31 2.49
C ARG A 43 6.57 -23.25 2.80
N ARG A 44 7.25 -24.39 2.72
CA ARG A 44 8.69 -24.48 3.01
C ARG A 44 9.56 -23.81 1.95
N PHE A 45 9.06 -23.72 0.71
CA PHE A 45 9.76 -23.08 -0.40
C PHE A 45 9.39 -21.59 -0.57
N PHE A 46 8.10 -21.27 -0.71
CA PHE A 46 7.64 -19.89 -0.94
C PHE A 46 7.80 -19.00 0.29
N GLY A 47 7.62 -19.53 1.51
CA GLY A 47 7.70 -18.74 2.73
C GLY A 47 9.06 -18.02 2.88
N PRO A 48 10.19 -18.75 2.88
CA PRO A 48 11.52 -18.16 2.98
C PRO A 48 11.88 -17.27 1.77
N LEU A 49 11.57 -17.71 0.54
CA LEU A 49 11.89 -16.94 -0.67
C LEU A 49 11.16 -15.60 -0.71
N PHE A 50 9.89 -15.57 -0.34
CA PHE A 50 9.11 -14.34 -0.32
C PHE A 50 9.70 -13.30 0.64
N LEU A 51 10.02 -13.71 1.88
CA LEU A 51 10.58 -12.79 2.86
C LEU A 51 11.97 -12.28 2.47
N VAL A 52 12.81 -13.12 1.86
CA VAL A 52 14.14 -12.70 1.38
C VAL A 52 14.00 -11.63 0.28
N ILE A 53 13.16 -11.89 -0.73
CA ILE A 53 12.96 -10.97 -1.85
C ILE A 53 12.34 -9.65 -1.35
N VAL A 54 11.29 -9.73 -0.54
CA VAL A 54 10.64 -8.55 0.03
C VAL A 54 11.59 -7.77 0.93
N SER A 55 12.47 -8.44 1.68
CA SER A 55 13.49 -7.77 2.50
C SER A 55 14.46 -6.94 1.66
N VAL A 56 14.97 -7.50 0.57
CA VAL A 56 15.87 -6.78 -0.35
C VAL A 56 15.13 -5.60 -0.98
N VAL A 57 13.92 -5.82 -1.52
CA VAL A 57 13.12 -4.75 -2.12
C VAL A 57 12.76 -3.68 -1.08
N ALA A 58 12.47 -4.04 0.16
CA ALA A 58 12.17 -3.09 1.24
C ALA A 58 13.39 -2.24 1.62
N LEU A 59 14.58 -2.84 1.72
CA LEU A 59 15.83 -2.10 1.95
C LEU A 59 16.12 -1.14 0.81
N PHE A 60 16.05 -1.63 -0.44
CA PHE A 60 16.21 -0.77 -1.61
C PHE A 60 15.16 0.32 -1.64
N PHE A 61 13.90 0.04 -1.36
CA PHE A 61 12.82 1.03 -1.32
C PHE A 61 13.05 2.11 -0.25
N LEU A 62 13.51 1.71 0.93
CA LEU A 62 13.79 2.60 2.05
C LEU A 62 14.94 3.54 1.71
N PHE A 63 16.04 3.02 1.15
CA PHE A 63 17.14 3.86 0.68
C PHE A 63 16.80 4.65 -0.58
N THR A 64 16.02 4.09 -1.50
CA THR A 64 15.66 4.75 -2.75
C THR A 64 14.87 6.03 -2.47
N ARG A 65 13.90 6.00 -1.55
CA ARG A 65 13.10 7.19 -1.21
C ARG A 65 13.91 8.31 -0.56
N GLU A 66 14.92 7.98 0.23
CA GLU A 66 15.76 8.96 0.89
C GLU A 66 16.87 9.49 -0.04
N ILE A 67 17.53 8.59 -0.79
CA ILE A 67 18.62 8.93 -1.71
C ILE A 67 18.09 9.72 -2.92
N THR A 68 16.89 9.43 -3.44
CA THR A 68 16.34 10.21 -4.57
C THR A 68 16.12 11.68 -4.23
N ARG A 69 15.70 12.00 -3.00
CA ARG A 69 15.61 13.38 -2.52
C ARG A 69 16.99 14.03 -2.40
N PHE A 70 17.98 13.28 -1.93
CA PHE A 70 19.37 13.77 -1.86
C PHE A 70 19.98 14.00 -3.25
N VAL A 71 19.69 13.12 -4.22
CA VAL A 71 20.08 13.26 -5.62
C VAL A 71 19.48 14.53 -6.22
N GLN A 72 18.22 14.85 -5.91
CA GLN A 72 17.58 16.12 -6.34
C GLN A 72 18.40 17.33 -5.89
N PHE A 73 18.92 17.31 -4.67
CA PHE A 73 19.67 18.41 -4.09
C PHE A 73 21.02 18.57 -4.80
N ILE A 74 21.73 17.47 -5.03
CA ILE A 74 22.98 17.47 -5.80
C ILE A 74 22.74 17.96 -7.23
N ILE A 75 21.70 17.48 -7.91
CA ILE A 75 21.36 17.90 -9.27
C ILE A 75 21.08 19.40 -9.30
N LEU A 76 20.29 19.92 -8.36
CA LEU A 76 19.98 21.35 -8.28
C LEU A 76 21.24 22.19 -8.04
N ALA A 77 22.08 21.77 -7.09
CA ALA A 77 23.33 22.45 -6.77
C ALA A 77 24.27 22.52 -7.99
N ILE A 78 24.41 21.41 -8.72
CA ILE A 78 25.19 21.36 -9.96
C ILE A 78 24.54 22.22 -11.04
N ALA A 79 23.22 22.18 -11.20
CA ALA A 79 22.51 22.96 -12.23
C ALA A 79 22.74 24.47 -12.06
N ILE A 80 22.58 24.98 -10.84
CA ILE A 80 22.87 26.39 -10.53
C ILE A 80 24.37 26.67 -10.71
N GLY A 81 25.24 25.76 -10.26
CA GLY A 81 26.68 25.88 -10.49
C GLY A 81 27.00 26.09 -11.97
N VAL A 82 26.47 25.25 -12.86
CA VAL A 82 26.75 25.31 -14.30
C VAL A 82 26.15 26.57 -14.94
N ILE A 83 24.91 26.93 -14.62
CA ILE A 83 24.23 28.10 -15.22
C ILE A 83 24.99 29.40 -14.93
N PHE A 84 25.47 29.58 -13.69
CA PHE A 84 26.14 30.81 -13.29
C PHE A 84 27.65 30.80 -13.54
N TYR A 85 28.28 29.61 -13.53
CA TYR A 85 29.72 29.49 -13.74
C TYR A 85 30.13 29.53 -15.21
N VAL A 86 29.26 29.07 -16.12
CA VAL A 86 29.56 29.11 -17.56
C VAL A 86 29.17 30.50 -18.12
N PRO A 87 30.15 31.37 -18.44
CA PRO A 87 29.87 32.75 -18.84
C PRO A 87 29.02 32.86 -20.12
N ASN A 88 29.11 31.86 -21.00
CA ASN A 88 28.33 31.85 -22.23
C ASN A 88 26.81 31.72 -22.00
N ILE A 89 26.39 31.02 -20.95
CA ILE A 89 24.97 30.76 -20.68
C ILE A 89 24.27 32.05 -20.22
N ILE A 90 24.88 32.79 -19.28
CA ILE A 90 24.36 34.07 -18.81
C ILE A 90 24.32 35.14 -19.91
N GLU A 91 25.29 35.18 -20.82
CA GLU A 91 25.28 36.11 -21.95
C GLU A 91 24.14 35.82 -22.94
N VAL A 92 23.95 34.55 -23.30
CA VAL A 92 22.91 34.16 -24.28
C VAL A 92 21.52 34.35 -23.67
N THR A 93 21.32 33.99 -22.40
CA THR A 93 20.04 34.25 -21.71
C THR A 93 19.76 35.74 -21.56
N ALA A 94 20.76 36.54 -21.18
CA ALA A 94 20.60 37.99 -21.08
C ALA A 94 20.27 38.63 -22.43
N LYS A 95 20.97 38.26 -23.50
CA LYS A 95 20.70 38.75 -24.87
C LYS A 95 19.32 38.32 -25.38
N ALA A 96 18.89 37.09 -25.08
CA ALA A 96 17.57 36.60 -25.46
C ALA A 96 16.45 37.38 -24.75
N ILE A 97 16.61 37.67 -23.46
CA ILE A 97 15.65 38.47 -22.69
C ILE A 97 15.67 39.93 -23.17
N ALA A 98 16.86 40.52 -23.35
CA ALA A 98 17.01 41.88 -23.83
C ALA A 98 16.37 42.06 -25.23
N GLY A 99 16.63 41.12 -26.14
CA GLY A 99 16.01 41.09 -27.47
C GLY A 99 14.50 40.91 -27.44
N ALA A 100 13.96 40.08 -26.55
CA ALA A 100 12.51 39.92 -26.38
C ALA A 100 11.83 41.16 -25.76
N LEU A 101 12.57 41.92 -24.94
CA LEU A 101 12.11 43.17 -24.35
C LEU A 101 12.34 44.39 -25.25
N GLY A 102 12.97 44.21 -26.42
CA GLY A 102 13.29 45.30 -27.35
C GLY A 102 14.38 46.24 -26.84
N ILE A 103 15.11 45.82 -25.80
CA ILE A 103 16.24 46.56 -25.22
C ILE A 103 17.48 46.00 -25.90
N GLN A 104 18.08 46.78 -26.80
CA GLN A 104 19.30 46.41 -27.54
C GLN A 104 20.53 46.87 -26.77
#